data_AF-A0A967WYB5-F1
#
_entry.id   AF-A0A967WYB5-F1
#
_cell.length_a   1.000
_cell.length_b   1.000
_cell.length_c   1.000
_cell.angle_alpha   90.00
_cell.angle_beta   90.00
_cell.angle_gamma   90.00
#
_symmetry.space_group_name_H-M   'P 1'
#
loop_
_entity.id
_entity.type
_entity.pdbx_description
1 polymer ?
#
loop_
_entity_poly.entity_id
_entity_poly.type
_entity_poly.pdbx_seq_one_letter_code
_entity_poly.pdbx_strand_id
1 'polypeptide(L)' 'LKQAREARPDYRMRSLSMERRGKLLEAYREADRRLLLLDYDGTLVGFRARAESAVPDARLLELLKELREQPGNTVVVISG' A
#
# COMPACT_ATOMS: atom_id res chain seq x y z
N LEU A 1 -6.31 -15.69 29.23
CA LEU A 1 -7.68 -15.16 29.02
C LEU A 1 -7.59 -13.68 28.69
N LYS A 2 -8.10 -13.31 27.52
CA LYS A 2 -8.57 -11.98 27.11
C LYS A 2 -7.81 -10.78 27.68
N GLN A 3 -6.93 -10.21 26.85
CA GLN A 3 -7.07 -8.80 26.51
C GLN A 3 -6.76 -8.68 25.03
N ALA A 4 -7.82 -8.87 24.24
CA ALA A 4 -7.87 -8.41 22.87
C ALA A 4 -7.54 -6.92 22.93
N ARG A 5 -6.32 -6.57 22.49
CA ARG A 5 -5.90 -5.19 22.29
C ARG A 5 -6.90 -4.58 21.33
N GLU A 6 -7.79 -3.83 21.94
CA GLU A 6 -8.61 -2.74 21.43
C GLU A 6 -8.37 -2.49 19.95
N ALA A 7 -9.43 -2.73 19.18
CA ALA A 7 -9.56 -2.29 17.80
C ALA A 7 -8.96 -0.89 17.69
N ARG A 8 -7.80 -0.81 17.01
CA ARG A 8 -7.14 0.46 16.71
C ARG A 8 -8.21 1.39 16.13
N PRO A 9 -8.26 2.65 16.59
CA PRO A 9 -9.37 3.55 16.34
C PRO A 9 -9.58 3.63 14.83
N ASP A 10 -10.75 3.18 14.40
CA ASP A 10 -11.44 3.55 13.17
C ASP A 10 -10.43 4.05 12.10
N TYR A 11 -9.63 3.13 11.52
CA TYR A 11 -8.91 3.42 10.29
C TYR A 11 -9.99 3.58 9.23
N ARG A 12 -10.65 4.75 9.24
CA ARG A 12 -11.53 5.21 8.20
C ARG A 12 -10.62 5.41 7.01
N MET A 13 -10.39 4.30 6.30
CA MET A 13 -9.81 4.29 4.97
C MET A 13 -10.77 5.12 4.14
N ARG A 14 -10.51 6.44 4.11
CA ARG A 14 -11.32 7.37 3.33
C ARG A 14 -11.12 6.93 1.91
N SER A 15 -12.15 6.34 1.32
CA SER A 15 -12.12 5.96 -0.08
C SER A 15 -11.70 7.18 -0.88
N LEU A 16 -10.69 7.03 -1.74
CA LEU A 16 -10.27 8.10 -2.63
C LEU A 16 -11.47 8.46 -3.50
N SER A 17 -11.97 9.71 -3.41
CA SER A 17 -13.07 10.15 -4.26
C SER A 17 -12.69 10.01 -5.73
N MET A 18 -13.67 9.86 -6.62
CA MET A 18 -13.38 9.72 -8.06
C MET A 18 -12.57 10.90 -8.60
N GLU A 19 -12.86 12.11 -8.11
CA GLU A 19 -12.09 13.31 -8.44
C GLU A 19 -10.62 13.21 -7.99
N ARG A 20 -10.37 12.82 -6.73
CA ARG A 20 -9.00 12.67 -6.20
C ARG A 20 -8.25 11.55 -6.89
N ARG A 21 -8.95 10.48 -7.29
CA ARG A 21 -8.40 9.39 -8.08
C ARG A 21 -8.00 9.86 -9.48
N GLY A 22 -8.85 10.66 -10.14
CA GLY A 22 -8.54 11.27 -11.43
C GLY A 22 -7.26 12.10 -11.37
N LYS A 23 -7.19 13.03 -10.40
CA LYS A 23 -6.02 13.88 -10.17
C LYS A 23 -4.74 13.09 -9.90
N LEU A 24 -4.84 12.02 -9.11
CA LEU A 24 -3.69 11.14 -8.84
C LEU A 24 -3.20 10.44 -10.12
N LEU A 25 -4.12 9.93 -10.94
CA LEU A 25 -3.76 9.25 -12.19
C LEU A 25 -3.16 10.20 -13.22
N GLU A 26 -3.67 11.43 -13.32
CA GLU A 26 -3.13 12.47 -14.18
C GLU A 26 -1.70 12.84 -13.74
N ALA A 27 -1.50 13.19 -12.47
CA ALA A 27 -0.19 13.49 -11.92
C ALA A 27 0.81 12.33 -12.09
N TYR A 28 0.35 11.10 -11.94
CA TYR A 28 1.18 9.91 -12.18
C TYR A 28 1.60 9.78 -13.66
N ARG A 29 0.69 10.05 -14.61
CA ARG A 29 0.98 9.93 -16.04
C ARG A 29 1.92 11.03 -16.53
N GLU A 30 1.78 12.24 -16.01
CA GLU A 30 2.56 13.41 -16.43
C GLU A 30 3.97 13.43 -15.83
N ALA A 31 4.20 12.77 -14.69
CA ALA A 31 5.49 12.79 -14.02
C ALA A 31 6.53 11.90 -14.71
N ASP A 32 7.68 12.48 -15.07
CA ASP A 32 8.84 11.73 -15.60
C ASP A 32 9.51 10.83 -14.55
N ARG A 33 9.42 11.22 -13.27
CA ARG A 33 9.98 10.49 -12.12
C ARG A 33 8.95 10.40 -11.00
N ARG A 34 8.73 9.19 -10.50
CA ARG A 34 7.67 8.86 -9.55
C ARG A 34 8.23 8.08 -8.38
N LEU A 35 8.15 8.63 -7.18
CA LEU A 35 8.48 7.92 -5.95
C LEU A 35 7.19 7.39 -5.32
N LEU A 36 7.03 6.07 -5.31
CA LEU A 36 5.89 5.38 -4.70
C LEU A 36 6.30 4.83 -3.34
N LEU A 37 5.79 5.46 -2.29
CA LEU A 37 6.03 5.07 -0.89
C LEU A 37 4.85 4.22 -0.42
N LEU A 38 5.07 2.93 -0.20
CA LEU A 38 4.02 1.97 0.10
C LEU A 38 4.21 1.43 1.52
N ASP A 39 3.23 1.69 2.38
CA ASP A 39 3.17 1.11 3.71
C ASP A 39 2.85 -0.40 3.62
N TYR A 40 3.53 -1.23 4.39
CA TYR A 40 3.38 -2.69 4.31
C TYR A 40 2.25 -3.20 5.20
N ASP A 41 2.41 -3.04 6.52
CA ASP A 41 1.59 -3.69 7.54
C ASP A 41 0.24 -3.00 7.76
N GLY A 42 -0.84 -3.69 7.39
CA GLY A 42 -2.19 -3.14 7.44
C GLY A 42 -2.60 -2.35 6.19
N THR A 43 -1.70 -2.20 5.22
CA THR A 43 -1.95 -1.53 3.93
C THR A 43 -1.81 -2.51 2.76
N LEU A 44 -0.60 -2.98 2.44
CA LEU A 44 -0.38 -3.96 1.38
C LEU A 44 -0.73 -5.38 1.84
N VAL A 45 -0.40 -5.72 3.08
CA VAL A 45 -0.78 -6.98 3.71
C VAL A 45 -1.72 -6.67 4.87
N GLY A 46 -2.90 -7.28 4.87
CA GLY A 46 -3.89 -7.07 5.93
C GLY A 46 -3.31 -7.38 7.30
N PHE A 47 -3.74 -6.65 8.33
CA PHE A 47 -3.16 -6.75 9.67
C PHE A 47 -3.07 -8.21 10.17
N ARG A 48 -1.92 -8.60 10.71
CA ARG A 48 -1.66 -9.93 11.28
C ARG A 48 -1.23 -9.80 12.73
N ALA A 49 -1.67 -10.75 13.55
CA ALA A 49 -1.29 -10.78 14.97
C ALA A 49 0.19 -11.14 15.19
N ARG A 50 0.82 -11.78 14.21
CA ARG A 50 2.23 -12.19 14.20
C ARG A 50 2.90 -11.67 12.94
N ALA A 51 4.04 -11.00 13.08
CA ALA A 51 4.77 -10.38 11.97
C ALA A 51 5.18 -11.43 10.92
N GLU A 52 5.57 -12.63 11.36
CA GLU A 52 6.02 -13.71 10.48
C GLU A 52 4.88 -14.26 9.59
N SER A 53 3.64 -13.94 9.92
CA SER A 53 2.45 -14.33 9.15
C SER A 53 2.01 -13.26 8.14
N ALA A 54 2.67 -12.10 8.09
CA ALA A 54 2.42 -11.04 7.12
C ALA A 54 3.19 -11.32 5.82
N VAL A 55 2.88 -12.44 5.17
CA VAL A 55 3.50 -12.85 3.90
C VAL A 55 2.69 -12.25 2.74
N PRO A 56 3.34 -11.60 1.76
CA PRO A 56 2.63 -11.07 0.60
C PRO A 56 2.18 -12.22 -0.29
N ASP A 57 0.98 -12.12 -0.86
CA ASP A 57 0.54 -13.12 -1.83
C ASP A 57 1.20 -12.91 -3.20
N ALA A 58 1.07 -13.92 -4.07
CA ALA A 58 1.65 -13.88 -5.41
C ALA A 58 1.15 -12.67 -6.23
N ARG A 59 -0.12 -12.27 -6.04
CA ARG A 59 -0.72 -11.17 -6.79
C ARG A 59 -0.11 -9.83 -6.40
N LEU A 60 0.12 -9.60 -5.11
CA LEU A 60 0.81 -8.42 -4.60
C LEU A 60 2.25 -8.37 -5.11
N LEU A 61 2.95 -9.51 -5.09
CA LEU A 61 4.32 -9.58 -5.61
C LEU A 61 4.39 -9.26 -7.11
N GLU A 62 3.45 -9.77 -7.91
CA GLU A 62 3.32 -9.42 -9.33
C GLU A 62 3.05 -7.94 -9.54
N LEU A 63 2.10 -7.36 -8.78
CA LEU A 63 1.78 -5.93 -8.88
C LEU A 63 2.99 -5.04 -8.57
N LEU A 64 3.76 -5.38 -7.53
CA LEU A 64 4.97 -4.64 -7.18
C LEU A 64 6.04 -4.74 -8.26
N LYS A 65 6.15 -5.91 -8.93
CA LYS A 65 7.05 -6.10 -10.08
C LYS A 65 6.60 -5.23 -11.27
N GLU A 66 5.32 -5.29 -11.64
CA GLU A 66 4.74 -4.50 -12.73
C GLU A 66 4.95 -2.99 -12.50
N LEU A 67 4.76 -2.52 -11.26
CA LEU A 67 4.99 -1.13 -10.87
C LEU A 67 6.47 -0.74 -10.97
N ARG A 68 7.39 -1.61 -10.57
CA ARG A 68 8.83 -1.36 -10.68
C ARG A 68 9.30 -1.34 -12.13
N GLU A 69 8.67 -2.12 -13.01
CA GLU A 69 9.02 -2.21 -14.43
C GLU A 69 8.60 -0.98 -15.24
N GLN A 70 7.68 -0.15 -14.72
CA GLN A 70 7.36 1.12 -15.34
C GLN A 70 8.58 2.06 -15.28
N PRO A 71 9.08 2.57 -16.43
CA PRO A 71 10.18 3.52 -16.45
C PRO A 71 9.90 4.72 -15.56
N GLY A 72 10.89 5.24 -14.85
CA GLY A 72 10.72 6.40 -13.97
C GLY A 72 10.08 6.12 -12.61
N ASN A 73 9.59 4.90 -12.36
CA ASN A 73 9.13 4.50 -11.03
C ASN A 73 10.30 4.13 -10.11
N THR A 74 10.25 4.64 -8.89
CA THR A 74 10.99 4.13 -7.75
C THR A 74 9.97 3.65 -6.73
N VAL A 75 9.90 2.33 -6.54
CA VAL A 75 8.96 1.69 -5.60
C VAL A 75 9.69 1.40 -4.30
N VAL A 76 9.19 1.95 -3.19
CA VAL A 76 9.75 1.75 -1.85
C VAL A 76 8.67 1.18 -0.95
N VAL A 77 8.94 0.03 -0.36
CA VAL A 77 8.09 -0.56 0.68
C VAL A 77 8.63 -0.12 2.04
N ILE A 78 7.77 0.43 2.88
CA ILE A 78 8.08 0.89 4.23
C ILE A 78 7.37 -0.05 5.20
N SER A 79 8.14 -0.73 6.04
CA SER A 79 7.67 -1.58 7.14
C SER A 79 8.39 -1.16 8.42
N GLY A 80 7.76 -1.40 9.57
CA GLY A 80 8.22 -0.96 10.89
C GLY A 80 8.95 -2.02 11.70
#